data_AF-A0A6M5YN85-F1
#
_entry.id   AF-A0A6M5YN85-F1
#
_cell.length_a   1.000
_cell.length_b   1.000
_cell.length_c   1.000
_cell.angle_alpha   90.00
_cell.angle_beta   90.00
_cell.angle_gamma   90.00
#
_symmetry.space_group_name_H-M   'P 1'
#
loop_
_entity.id
_entity.type
_entity.pdbx_description
1 polymer ?
#
loop_
_entity_poly.entity_id
_entity_poly.type
_entity_poly.pdbx_seq_one_letter_code
_entity_poly.pdbx_strand_id
1 'polypeptide(L)'
;MAVSLGPDKDSPRMRLYRSNKLNQMAIKFDEKPEQCYRTQLREDGWRWREGEGVWTKQLDRERRAAGQLQAERLFAEISEAIRGDLGLEPKRGVGS
;
A
#
# COMPACT_ATOMS: atom_id res chain seq x y z
N MET A 1 -2.76 -6.47 -5.49
CA MET A 1 -2.09 -5.54 -6.42
C MET A 1 -0.64 -5.39 -6.02
N ALA A 2 0.29 -5.23 -6.96
CA ALA A 2 1.70 -4.98 -6.65
C ALA A 2 2.24 -3.88 -7.58
N VAL A 3 3.05 -2.98 -7.04
CA VAL A 3 3.68 -1.89 -7.77
C VAL A 3 5.17 -1.89 -7.46
N SER A 4 5.98 -1.62 -8.48
CA SER A 4 7.43 -1.45 -8.31
C SER A 4 7.69 0.01 -7.99
N LEU A 5 8.41 0.26 -6.90
CA LEU A 5 8.71 1.62 -6.43
C LEU A 5 9.90 2.22 -7.17
N GLY A 6 10.76 1.41 -7.80
CA GLY A 6 11.87 1.86 -8.63
C GLY A 6 11.69 1.64 -10.14
N PRO A 7 12.72 1.98 -10.94
CA PRO A 7 12.74 1.80 -12.39
C PRO A 7 13.09 0.36 -12.80
N ASP A 8 13.88 -0.35 -11.98
CA ASP A 8 14.42 -1.66 -12.29
C ASP A 8 13.52 -2.81 -11.84
N LYS A 9 13.77 -4.01 -12.40
CA LYS A 9 13.10 -5.24 -11.98
C LYS A 9 13.44 -5.66 -10.56
N ASP A 10 14.60 -5.23 -10.06
CA ASP A 10 15.11 -5.51 -8.71
C ASP A 10 14.67 -4.45 -7.68
N SER A 11 14.01 -3.38 -8.12
CA SER A 11 13.61 -2.31 -7.21
C SER A 11 12.59 -2.78 -6.17
N PRO A 12 12.60 -2.17 -4.97
CA PRO A 12 11.66 -2.50 -3.91
C PRO A 12 10.22 -2.35 -4.39
N ARG A 13 9.36 -3.23 -3.87
CA ARG A 13 7.96 -3.35 -4.29
C ARG A 13 7.02 -3.09 -3.13
N MET A 14 5.91 -2.46 -3.44
CA MET A 14 4.77 -2.33 -2.53
C MET A 14 3.66 -3.25 -3.01
N ARG A 15 3.08 -4.03 -2.08
CA ARG A 15 2.06 -5.04 -2.40
C ARG A 15 0.84 -4.84 -1.52
N LEU A 16 -0.32 -4.75 -2.15
CA LEU A 16 -1.63 -4.71 -1.51
C LEU A 16 -2.28 -6.08 -1.60
N TYR A 17 -2.60 -6.63 -0.43
CA TYR A 17 -3.29 -7.89 -0.26
C TYR A 17 -4.67 -7.64 0.33
N ARG A 18 -5.62 -8.48 -0.07
CA ARG A 18 -6.95 -8.54 0.53
C ARG A 18 -7.11 -9.90 1.17
N SER A 19 -7.30 -9.93 2.48
CA SER A 19 -7.62 -11.16 3.20
C SER A 19 -9.14 -11.30 3.27
N ASN A 20 -9.69 -12.24 2.51
CA ASN A 20 -11.13 -12.52 2.52
C ASN A 20 -11.57 -13.17 3.83
N LYS A 21 -10.72 -14.01 4.42
CA LYS A 21 -10.99 -14.73 5.69
C LYS A 21 -11.11 -13.76 6.86
N LEU A 22 -10.22 -12.77 6.93
CA LEU A 22 -10.14 -11.82 8.04
C LEU A 22 -10.85 -10.49 7.74
N ASN A 23 -11.44 -10.32 6.55
CA ASN A 23 -12.02 -9.07 6.07
C ASN A 23 -11.08 -7.87 6.32
N GLN A 24 -9.83 -7.98 5.88
CA GLN A 24 -8.85 -6.92 6.07
C GLN A 24 -8.04 -6.69 4.80
N MET A 25 -7.53 -5.48 4.65
CA MET A 25 -6.48 -5.15 3.70
C MET A 25 -5.13 -5.24 4.39
N ALA A 26 -4.11 -5.64 3.64
CA ALA A 26 -2.74 -5.64 4.11
C ALA A 26 -1.82 -5.00 3.07
N ILE A 27 -0.92 -4.13 3.50
CA ILE A 27 0.13 -3.54 2.66
C ILE A 27 1.47 -4.08 3.14
N LYS A 28 2.22 -4.69 2.22
CA LYS A 28 3.60 -5.09 2.45
C LYS A 28 4.53 -4.21 1.64
N PHE A 29 5.64 -3.84 2.26
CA PHE A 29 6.76 -3.22 1.58
C PHE A 29 7.92 -4.21 1.57
N ASP A 30 8.61 -4.31 0.45
CA ASP A 30 9.82 -5.13 0.32
C ASP A 30 10.96 -4.51 1.14
N GLU A 31 11.11 -3.19 1.05
CA GLU A 31 12.02 -2.39 1.86
C GLU A 31 11.23 -1.48 2.80
N LYS A 32 11.80 -1.15 3.96
CA LYS A 32 11.17 -0.30 4.96
C LYS A 32 10.92 1.09 4.37
N PRO A 33 9.66 1.54 4.21
CA PRO A 33 9.39 2.86 3.68
C PRO A 33 9.79 3.94 4.69
N GLU A 34 10.00 5.14 4.19
CA GLU A 34 10.32 6.30 5.01
C GLU A 34 9.28 6.56 6.11
N GLN A 35 9.69 7.32 7.13
CA GLN A 35 8.82 7.58 8.28
C GLN A 35 7.53 8.31 7.87
N CYS A 36 7.58 9.22 6.90
CA CYS A 36 6.41 9.98 6.43
C CYS A 36 5.27 9.05 5.99
N TYR A 37 5.54 8.09 5.10
CA TYR A 37 4.54 7.14 4.61
C TYR A 37 4.01 6.21 5.71
N ARG A 38 4.85 5.84 6.68
CA ARG A 38 4.43 5.05 7.84
C ARG A 38 3.51 5.83 8.77
N THR A 39 3.77 7.12 8.97
CA THR A 39 2.89 8.02 9.72
C THR A 39 1.54 8.13 9.02
N GLN A 40 1.54 8.34 7.70
CA GLN A 40 0.31 8.44 6.90
C GLN A 40 -0.56 7.18 7.01
N LEU A 41 0.05 5.99 6.96
CA LEU A 41 -0.66 4.73 7.19
C LEU A 41 -1.27 4.66 8.59
N ARG A 42 -0.54 5.08 9.63
CA ARG A 42 -1.08 5.12 11.01
C ARG A 42 -2.24 6.08 11.15
N GLU A 43 -2.16 7.26 10.53
CA GLU A 43 -3.21 8.27 10.56
C GLU A 43 -4.47 7.81 9.82
N ASP A 44 -4.32 7.06 8.72
CA ASP A 44 -5.44 6.39 8.04
C ASP A 44 -6.00 5.18 8.83
N GLY A 45 -5.41 4.83 9.97
CA GLY A 45 -5.89 3.76 10.85
C GLY A 45 -5.34 2.37 10.52
N TRP A 46 -4.25 2.27 9.77
CA TRP A 46 -3.53 1.02 9.58
C TRP A 46 -2.70 0.68 10.81
N ARG A 47 -2.62 -0.62 11.12
CA ARG A 47 -1.80 -1.17 12.19
C ARG A 47 -0.65 -1.96 11.63
N TRP A 48 0.56 -1.66 12.10
CA TRP A 48 1.76 -2.44 11.80
C TRP A 48 1.72 -3.79 12.52
N ARG A 49 1.98 -4.87 11.77
CA ARG A 49 2.13 -6.23 12.27
C ARG A 49 3.60 -6.64 12.15
N GLU A 50 4.34 -6.48 13.23
CA GLU A 50 5.79 -6.80 13.27
C GLU A 50 6.09 -8.24 12.87
N GLY A 51 5.27 -9.21 13.32
CA GLY A 51 5.49 -10.63 13.02
C GLY A 51 5.38 -11.00 11.53
N GLU A 52 4.71 -10.19 10.72
CA GLU A 52 4.56 -10.43 9.27
C GLU A 52 5.23 -9.37 8.40
N GLY A 53 5.68 -8.26 9.00
CA GLY A 53 6.23 -7.12 8.28
C GLY A 53 5.20 -6.46 7.35
N VAL A 54 3.93 -6.39 7.78
CA VAL A 54 2.84 -5.81 6.98
C VAL A 54 2.01 -4.82 7.78
N TRP A 55 1.49 -3.81 7.10
CA TRP A 55 0.44 -2.94 7.60
C TRP A 55 -0.91 -3.58 7.34
N THR A 56 -1.82 -3.57 8.30
CA THR A 56 -3.16 -4.16 8.18
C THR A 56 -4.24 -3.17 8.58
N LYS A 57 -5.36 -3.17 7.86
CA LYS A 57 -6.55 -2.38 8.18
C LYS A 57 -7.78 -3.27 8.06
N GLN A 58 -8.56 -3.35 9.13
CA GLN A 58 -9.84 -4.08 9.09
C GLN A 58 -10.81 -3.34 8.18
N LEU A 59 -11.47 -4.11 7.32
CA LEU A 59 -12.58 -3.62 6.52
C LEU A 59 -13.87 -3.88 7.28
N ASP A 60 -14.69 -2.86 7.37
CA ASP A 60 -16.07 -3.02 7.79
C ASP A 60 -16.82 -3.93 6.80
N ARG A 61 -17.64 -4.85 7.30
CA ARG A 61 -18.35 -5.82 6.44
C ARG A 61 -19.40 -5.15 5.57
N GLU A 62 -20.09 -4.14 6.11
CA GLU A 62 -21.14 -3.42 5.41
C GLU A 62 -20.54 -2.42 4.40
N ARG A 63 -19.38 -1.84 4.74
CA ARG A 63 -18.65 -0.87 3.90
C ARG A 63 -17.41 -1.45 3.25
N ARG A 64 -17.40 -2.75 2.95
CA ARG A 64 -16.23 -3.47 2.43
C ARG A 64 -15.70 -2.85 1.13
N ALA A 65 -16.60 -2.50 0.22
CA ALA A 65 -16.24 -1.89 -1.06
C ALA A 65 -15.61 -0.50 -0.86
N ALA A 66 -16.19 0.34 0.02
CA ALA A 66 -15.66 1.66 0.32
C ALA A 66 -14.29 1.59 1.01
N GLY A 67 -14.13 0.69 1.98
CA GLY A 67 -12.85 0.49 2.67
C GLY A 67 -11.77 -0.08 1.74
N GLN A 68 -12.14 -0.94 0.79
CA GLN A 68 -11.21 -1.42 -0.24
C GLN A 68 -10.78 -0.27 -1.15
N LEU A 69 -11.72 0.53 -1.65
CA LEU A 69 -11.41 1.69 -2.50
C LEU A 69 -10.51 2.70 -1.79
N GLN A 70 -10.75 2.97 -0.50
CA GLN A 70 -9.87 3.83 0.30
C GLN A 70 -8.46 3.25 0.42
N ALA A 71 -8.34 1.94 0.71
CA ALA A 71 -7.06 1.28 0.80
C ALA A 71 -6.29 1.28 -0.54
N GLU A 72 -7.00 1.08 -1.65
CA GLU A 72 -6.42 1.14 -3.00
C GLU A 72 -5.96 2.56 -3.37
N ARG A 73 -6.73 3.59 -3.00
CA ARG A 73 -6.34 4.99 -3.18
C ARG A 73 -5.09 5.34 -2.39
N LEU A 74 -5.06 5.02 -1.09
CA LEU A 74 -3.90 5.29 -0.25
C LEU A 74 -2.67 4.51 -0.74
N PHE A 75 -2.87 3.27 -1.19
CA PHE A 75 -1.79 2.48 -1.80
C PHE A 75 -1.22 3.17 -3.05
N ALA A 76 -2.08 3.64 -3.95
CA ALA A 76 -1.65 4.36 -5.15
C ALA A 76 -0.90 5.64 -4.77
N GLU A 77 -1.49 6.46 -3.89
CA GLU A 77 -0.91 7.73 -3.45
C GLU A 77 0.47 7.55 -2.82
N ILE A 78 0.63 6.61 -1.88
CA ILE A 78 1.94 6.32 -1.27
C ILE A 78 2.93 5.82 -2.32
N SER A 79 2.51 4.94 -3.23
CA SER A 79 3.40 4.41 -4.25
C SER A 79 3.84 5.47 -5.26
N GLU A 80 2.96 6.40 -5.62
CA GLU A 80 3.25 7.53 -6.51
C GLU A 80 4.14 8.54 -5.80
N ALA A 81 3.90 8.83 -4.53
CA ALA A 81 4.71 9.72 -3.73
C ALA A 81 6.14 9.17 -3.53
N ILE A 82 6.31 7.88 -3.22
CA ILE A 82 7.62 7.24 -3.13
C ILE A 82 8.35 7.31 -4.48
N ARG A 83 7.64 7.03 -5.58
CA ARG A 83 8.22 7.13 -6.92
C ARG A 83 8.67 8.56 -7.24
N GLY A 84 7.84 9.55 -6.92
CA GLY A 84 8.15 10.97 -7.11
C GLY A 84 9.37 11.41 -6.31
N ASP A 85 9.50 10.95 -5.07
CA ASP A 85 10.68 11.21 -4.23
C ASP A 85 11.96 10.61 -4.82
N LEU A 86 11.84 9.42 -5.42
CA LEU A 86 12.92 8.76 -6.17
C LEU A 86 13.17 9.38 -7.56
N GLY A 87 12.48 10.46 -7.94
CA GLY A 87 12.60 11.12 -9.25
C GLY A 87 11.99 10.31 -10.40
N LEU A 88 11.10 9.36 -10.10
CA LEU A 88 10.46 8.48 -11.06
C LEU A 88 9.06 8.96 -11.38
N GLU A 89 8.65 8.78 -12.64
CA GLU A 89 7.29 9.10 -13.05
C GLU A 89 6.26 8.23 -12.32
N PRO A 90 5.11 8.81 -11.91
CA PRO A 90 4.03 8.05 -11.31
C PRO A 90 3.54 7.02 -12.32
N LYS A 91 3.53 5.75 -11.90
CA LYS A 91 2.91 4.69 -12.70
C LYS A 91 1.39 4.81 -12.53
N ARG A 92 0.77 5.78 -13.20
CA ARG A 92 -0.68 5.76 -13.47
C ARG A 92 -1.00 4.40 -14.06
N GLY A 93 -1.86 3.64 -13.39
CA GLY A 93 -2.14 2.25 -13.74
C GLY A 93 -2.75 2.08 -15.14
N VAL A 94 -2.30 1.01 -15.81
CA VAL A 94 -3.09 0.02 -16.58
C VAL A 94 -4.08 0.57 -17.62
N GLY A 95 -3.67 0.44 -18.88
CA GLY A 95 -4.52 0.45 -20.07
C GLY A 95 -3.67 0.50 -21.33
N SER A 96 -3.34 -0.66 -21.89
CA SER A 96 -3.00 -0.76 -23.32
C SER A 96 -4.24 -0.48 -24.17
#